data_AF-A0A833XPI9-F1
#
_entry.id   AF-A0A833XPI9-F1
#
_cell.length_a   1.000
_cell.length_b   1.000
_cell.length_c   1.000
_cell.angle_alpha   90.00
_cell.angle_beta   90.00
_cell.angle_gamma   90.00
#
_symmetry.space_group_name_H-M   'P 1'
#
loop_
_entity.id
_entity.type
_entity.pdbx_description
1 polymer ?
#
loop_
_entity_poly.entity_id
_entity_poly.type
_entity_poly.pdbx_seq_one_letter_code
_entity_poly.pdbx_strand_id
1 'polypeptide(L)'
;MTNMGLLFQEWQDSVNSEAKNSSQQELILTAAVQYSPDVESASFLVDSIRSYLNWVHVMAYDYYMPEWSEITGAHAALYDPSSQFNTDYGIGAWIGRGLSASQLVLGLPFYGYAWTLKNPNYSAIGTPATGPAITDDGSMNYKDIKGYIQRYGATVMYNATYVVQYCIVGSTWIGFDDVEVVKIKVSFVKEMKLLGYFVWQVPYDDNWELSRAGMRCCTHFIYLILPDLHNTSGTLIQLPAF
;
A
#
# COMPACT_ATOMS: atom_id res chain seq x y z
N MET A 1 14.77 -18.83 6.82
CA MET A 1 14.94 -17.36 6.64
C MET A 1 16.36 -16.86 6.81
N THR A 2 17.31 -17.63 7.38
CA THR A 2 18.73 -17.23 7.51
C THR A 2 19.36 -16.75 6.19
N ASN A 3 18.92 -17.30 5.06
CA ASN A 3 19.43 -16.93 3.73
C ASN A 3 19.06 -15.50 3.30
N MET A 4 17.97 -14.92 3.81
CA MET A 4 17.56 -13.56 3.43
C MET A 4 18.48 -12.50 4.04
N GLY A 5 18.89 -12.69 5.29
CA GLY A 5 19.82 -11.77 5.96
C GLY A 5 21.20 -11.79 5.31
N LEU A 6 21.67 -12.99 4.92
CA LEU A 6 22.90 -13.15 4.15
C LEU A 6 22.80 -12.47 2.79
N LEU A 7 21.68 -12.62 2.08
CA LEU A 7 21.46 -11.94 0.80
C LEU A 7 21.57 -10.42 0.94
N PHE A 8 20.90 -9.82 1.94
CA PHE A 8 20.98 -8.38 2.16
C PHE A 8 22.40 -7.92 2.49
N GLN A 9 23.13 -8.69 3.30
CA GLN A 9 24.52 -8.40 3.60
C GLN A 9 25.39 -8.44 2.34
N GLU A 10 25.32 -9.52 1.56
CA GLU A 10 26.12 -9.70 0.33
C GLU A 10 25.83 -8.59 -0.71
N TRP A 11 24.57 -8.17 -0.83
CA TRP A 11 24.19 -7.07 -1.70
C TRP A 11 24.70 -5.73 -1.21
N GLN A 12 24.60 -5.44 0.09
CA GLN A 12 25.13 -4.21 0.66
C GLN A 12 26.67 -4.14 0.53
N ASP A 13 27.37 -5.26 0.74
CA ASP A 13 28.83 -5.35 0.53
C ASP A 13 29.22 -5.11 -0.93
N SER A 14 28.41 -5.62 -1.87
CA SER A 14 28.60 -5.43 -3.31
C SER A 14 28.36 -3.97 -3.72
N VAL A 15 27.29 -3.35 -3.23
CA VAL A 15 26.95 -1.94 -3.44
C VAL A 15 28.05 -1.02 -2.90
N ASN A 16 28.53 -1.28 -1.68
CA ASN A 16 29.66 -0.56 -1.08
C ASN A 16 30.95 -0.69 -1.89
N SER A 17 31.19 -1.88 -2.45
CA SER A 17 32.40 -2.16 -3.23
C SER A 17 32.35 -1.48 -4.60
N GLU A 18 31.20 -1.47 -5.26
CA GLU A 18 30.98 -0.79 -6.54
C GLU A 18 31.25 0.71 -6.40
N ALA A 19 30.62 1.38 -5.43
CA ALA A 19 30.73 2.83 -5.25
C ALA A 19 32.19 3.28 -5.00
N LYS A 20 32.94 2.50 -4.22
CA LYS A 20 34.38 2.74 -3.98
C LYS A 20 35.23 2.62 -5.24
N ASN A 21 34.84 1.76 -6.17
CA ASN A 21 35.62 1.45 -7.37
C ASN A 21 35.22 2.29 -8.59
N SER A 22 34.00 2.83 -8.63
CA SER A 22 33.46 3.56 -9.80
C SER A 22 33.45 5.08 -9.65
N SER A 23 33.72 5.62 -8.45
CA SER A 23 33.48 7.05 -8.11
C SER A 23 32.02 7.50 -8.31
N GLN A 24 31.08 6.55 -8.47
CA GLN A 24 29.66 6.82 -8.57
C GLN A 24 29.02 6.84 -7.19
N GLN A 25 27.82 7.41 -7.12
CA GLN A 25 27.03 7.39 -5.90
C GLN A 25 26.57 5.96 -5.60
N GLU A 26 26.59 5.61 -4.31
CA GLU A 26 26.14 4.31 -3.82
C GLU A 26 24.69 4.01 -4.27
N LEU A 27 24.46 2.80 -4.77
CA LEU A 27 23.13 2.32 -5.13
C LEU A 27 22.24 2.22 -3.89
N ILE A 28 20.94 2.41 -4.10
CA ILE A 28 19.92 2.27 -3.06
C ILE A 28 19.44 0.82 -3.01
N LEU A 29 19.42 0.23 -1.81
CA LEU A 29 18.91 -1.10 -1.55
C LEU A 29 17.67 -1.07 -0.65
N THR A 30 16.57 -1.60 -1.18
CA THR A 30 15.23 -1.56 -0.56
C THR A 30 14.49 -2.87 -0.80
N ALA A 31 13.47 -3.15 0.02
CA ALA A 31 12.60 -4.31 -0.17
C ALA A 31 11.13 -3.95 0.06
N ALA A 32 10.22 -4.62 -0.67
CA ALA A 32 8.81 -4.65 -0.32
C ALA A 32 8.58 -5.72 0.75
N VAL A 33 7.85 -5.36 1.81
CA VAL A 33 7.60 -6.21 2.98
C VAL A 33 6.11 -6.25 3.29
N GLN A 34 5.70 -7.30 4.01
CA GLN A 34 4.32 -7.44 4.48
C GLN A 34 3.96 -6.29 5.43
N TYR A 35 2.65 -6.04 5.59
CA TYR A 35 2.16 -4.96 6.45
C TYR A 35 2.65 -5.05 7.90
N SER A 36 2.95 -6.25 8.39
CA SER A 36 3.47 -6.53 9.73
C SER A 36 4.65 -7.52 9.67
N PRO A 37 5.64 -7.40 10.58
CA PRO A 37 6.77 -8.32 10.66
C PRO A 37 6.40 -9.71 11.19
N ASP A 38 5.16 -9.90 11.64
CA ASP A 38 4.64 -11.11 12.31
C ASP A 38 3.64 -11.90 11.46
N VAL A 39 3.53 -11.57 10.18
CA VAL A 39 2.60 -12.22 9.25
C VAL A 39 3.20 -13.54 8.75
N GLU A 40 2.44 -14.62 8.97
CA GLU A 40 2.83 -15.99 8.66
C GLU A 40 4.12 -16.39 9.39
N SER A 41 4.54 -17.66 9.36
CA SER A 41 5.74 -18.13 10.10
C SER A 41 7.08 -17.49 9.64
N ALA A 42 7.00 -16.44 8.81
CA ALA A 42 8.07 -15.60 8.38
C ALA A 42 8.38 -14.50 9.43
N SER A 43 9.19 -14.82 10.44
CA SER A 43 9.87 -13.77 11.22
C SER A 43 10.78 -12.96 10.30
N PHE A 44 10.33 -11.79 9.85
CA PHE A 44 11.19 -10.88 9.12
C PHE A 44 12.44 -10.60 9.96
N LEU A 45 13.60 -10.64 9.30
CA LEU A 45 14.88 -10.36 9.95
C LEU A 45 15.00 -8.84 10.12
N VAL A 46 14.26 -8.28 11.07
CA VAL A 46 14.22 -6.83 11.35
C VAL A 46 15.63 -6.30 11.61
N ASP A 47 16.47 -7.08 12.29
CA ASP A 47 17.88 -6.73 12.49
C ASP A 47 18.68 -6.65 11.19
N SER A 48 18.46 -7.57 10.25
CA SER A 48 19.11 -7.54 8.93
C SER A 48 18.59 -6.38 8.08
N ILE A 49 17.28 -6.15 8.06
CA ILE A 49 16.68 -5.01 7.36
C ILE A 49 17.27 -3.70 7.89
N ARG A 50 17.30 -3.54 9.22
CA ARG A 50 17.83 -2.36 9.89
C ARG A 50 19.30 -2.10 9.52
N SER A 51 20.09 -3.17 9.37
CA SER A 51 21.53 -3.08 9.16
C SER A 51 21.94 -2.90 7.70
N TYR A 52 21.15 -3.44 6.76
CA TYR A 52 21.58 -3.60 5.36
C TYR A 52 20.67 -2.96 4.33
N LEU A 53 19.45 -2.53 4.68
CA LEU A 53 18.56 -1.83 3.74
C LEU A 53 18.46 -0.35 4.08
N ASN A 54 18.38 0.50 3.07
CA ASN A 54 18.13 1.94 3.26
C ASN A 54 16.74 2.16 3.85
N TRP A 55 15.72 1.48 3.30
CA TRP A 55 14.35 1.46 3.82
C TRP A 55 13.57 0.26 3.25
N VAL A 56 12.35 0.08 3.76
CA VAL A 56 11.40 -0.91 3.26
C VAL A 56 10.07 -0.27 2.85
N HIS A 57 9.46 -0.85 1.83
CA HIS A 57 8.15 -0.52 1.29
C HIS A 57 7.12 -1.44 1.96
N VAL A 58 6.37 -0.91 2.92
CA VAL A 58 5.36 -1.67 3.67
C VAL A 58 4.08 -1.77 2.84
N MET A 59 3.74 -2.99 2.39
CA MET A 59 2.52 -3.27 1.63
C MET A 59 1.30 -3.25 2.58
N ALA A 60 0.76 -2.05 2.82
CA ALA A 60 -0.31 -1.79 3.80
C ALA A 60 -1.71 -1.84 3.16
N TYR A 61 -1.98 -2.93 2.46
CA TYR A 61 -3.21 -3.17 1.70
C TYR A 61 -3.46 -4.68 1.58
N ASP A 62 -4.56 -5.04 0.90
CA ASP A 62 -5.03 -6.42 0.70
C ASP A 62 -5.39 -7.17 1.99
N TYR A 63 -5.78 -6.43 3.04
CA TYR A 63 -6.25 -6.97 4.31
C TYR A 63 -7.49 -7.85 4.18
N TYR A 64 -8.37 -7.49 3.24
CA TYR A 64 -9.59 -8.20 2.91
C TYR A 64 -9.72 -8.23 1.38
N MET A 65 -9.84 -9.44 0.82
CA MET A 65 -10.03 -9.65 -0.61
C MET A 65 -11.24 -10.55 -0.86
N PRO A 66 -11.99 -10.35 -1.95
CA PRO A 66 -13.19 -11.12 -2.23
C PRO A 66 -12.91 -12.59 -2.59
N GLU A 67 -11.67 -12.94 -2.97
CA GLU A 67 -11.27 -14.32 -3.26
C GLU A 67 -11.35 -15.23 -2.04
N TRP A 68 -11.08 -14.71 -0.84
CA TRP A 68 -11.06 -15.50 0.40
C TRP A 68 -11.94 -14.96 1.53
N SER A 69 -12.48 -13.75 1.39
CA SER A 69 -13.35 -13.15 2.41
C SER A 69 -14.82 -13.30 2.03
N GLU A 70 -15.59 -13.98 2.90
CA GLU A 70 -17.05 -14.13 2.76
C GLU A 70 -17.83 -12.88 3.19
N ILE A 71 -17.12 -11.78 3.49
CA ILE A 71 -17.69 -10.48 3.87
C ILE A 71 -17.00 -9.36 3.07
N THR A 72 -17.69 -8.23 2.89
CA THR A 72 -17.06 -7.00 2.40
C THR A 72 -16.04 -6.50 3.41
N GLY A 73 -14.94 -5.90 2.95
CA GLY A 73 -13.87 -5.49 3.85
C GLY A 73 -13.12 -4.24 3.40
N ALA A 74 -12.51 -3.56 4.37
CA ALA A 74 -11.62 -2.43 4.12
C ALA A 74 -10.22 -2.95 3.76
N HIS A 75 -9.97 -3.23 2.48
CA HIS A 75 -8.70 -3.85 2.04
C HIS A 75 -7.46 -3.02 2.39
N ALA A 76 -7.61 -1.71 2.59
CA ALA A 76 -6.54 -0.78 2.92
C ALA A 76 -6.84 0.02 4.19
N ALA A 77 -7.50 -0.57 5.19
CA ALA A 77 -7.86 0.12 6.43
C ALA A 77 -6.66 0.86 7.08
N LEU A 78 -6.82 2.16 7.37
CA LEU A 78 -5.83 2.88 8.19
C LEU A 78 -5.90 2.40 9.65
N TYR A 79 -7.14 2.27 10.16
CA TYR A 79 -7.44 1.79 11.50
C TYR A 79 -8.45 0.65 11.43
N ASP A 80 -8.36 -0.28 12.38
CA ASP A 80 -9.42 -1.25 12.63
C ASP A 80 -9.43 -1.56 14.14
N PRO A 81 -10.45 -1.12 14.90
CA PRO A 81 -10.51 -1.38 16.34
C PRO A 81 -10.79 -2.85 16.68
N SER A 82 -11.20 -3.66 15.69
CA SER A 82 -11.62 -5.04 15.87
C SER A 82 -10.61 -6.09 15.41
N SER A 83 -9.55 -5.66 14.70
CA SER A 83 -8.55 -6.57 14.15
C SER A 83 -7.16 -5.95 14.09
N GLN A 84 -6.16 -6.79 13.82
CA GLN A 84 -4.78 -6.36 13.55
C GLN A 84 -4.52 -6.09 12.05
N PHE A 85 -5.52 -6.30 11.18
CA PHE A 85 -5.41 -6.12 9.74
C PHE A 85 -5.63 -4.65 9.34
N ASN A 86 -4.74 -3.77 9.82
CA ASN A 86 -4.78 -2.35 9.51
C ASN A 86 -3.38 -1.74 9.52
N THR A 87 -3.27 -0.57 8.89
CA THR A 87 -1.99 0.13 8.69
C THR A 87 -1.37 0.60 10.00
N ASP A 88 -2.15 1.18 10.91
CA ASP A 88 -1.66 1.69 12.20
C ASP A 88 -1.00 0.59 13.03
N TYR A 89 -1.66 -0.56 13.16
CA TYR A 89 -1.11 -1.72 13.83
C TYR A 89 0.18 -2.21 13.15
N GLY A 90 0.17 -2.36 11.82
CA GLY A 90 1.32 -2.87 11.07
C GLY A 90 2.57 -2.00 11.22
N ILE A 91 2.40 -0.68 11.08
CA ILE A 91 3.49 0.29 11.31
C ILE A 91 3.97 0.25 12.76
N GLY A 92 3.05 0.19 13.72
CA GLY A 92 3.39 0.03 15.14
C GLY A 92 4.18 -1.25 15.41
N ALA A 93 3.84 -2.36 14.75
CA ALA A 93 4.53 -3.64 14.90
C ALA A 93 5.98 -3.60 14.35
N TRP A 94 6.20 -3.00 13.17
CA TRP A 94 7.55 -2.81 12.62
C TRP A 94 8.44 -1.97 13.55
N ILE A 95 7.90 -0.85 14.06
CA ILE A 95 8.61 0.02 15.01
C ILE A 95 8.87 -0.71 16.33
N GLY A 96 7.87 -1.43 16.85
CA GLY A 96 7.98 -2.22 18.09
C GLY A 96 9.02 -3.34 18.01
N ARG A 97 9.33 -3.83 16.80
CA ARG A 97 10.42 -4.78 16.55
C ARG A 97 11.79 -4.13 16.30
N GLY A 98 11.88 -2.81 16.39
CA GLY A 98 13.14 -2.07 16.42
C GLY A 98 13.58 -1.50 15.08
N LEU A 99 12.70 -1.42 14.08
CA LEU A 99 12.95 -0.66 12.85
C LEU A 99 12.63 0.82 13.07
N SER A 100 13.47 1.73 12.55
CA SER A 100 13.19 3.17 12.66
C SER A 100 12.01 3.56 11.78
N ALA A 101 11.17 4.50 12.24
CA ALA A 101 10.14 5.12 11.40
C ALA A 101 10.73 5.69 10.09
N SER A 102 11.94 6.25 10.16
CA SER A 102 12.67 6.77 9.00
C SER A 102 13.21 5.69 8.04
N GLN A 103 12.98 4.41 8.30
CA GLN A 103 13.26 3.29 7.39
C GLN A 103 11.97 2.66 6.83
N LEU A 104 10.81 3.24 7.13
CA LEU A 104 9.50 2.77 6.68
C LEU A 104 8.93 3.70 5.61
N VAL A 105 8.52 3.13 4.48
CA VAL A 105 7.80 3.81 3.40
C VAL A 105 6.43 3.14 3.26
N LEU A 106 5.36 3.88 3.52
CA LEU A 106 3.99 3.34 3.53
C LEU A 106 3.46 3.09 2.10
N GLY A 107 2.88 1.93 1.84
CA GLY A 107 2.21 1.64 0.57
C GLY A 107 0.77 2.15 0.53
N LEU A 108 0.40 2.84 -0.54
CA LEU A 108 -0.97 3.30 -0.82
C LEU A 108 -1.51 2.60 -2.08
N PRO A 109 -2.66 1.92 -2.01
CA PRO A 109 -3.24 1.28 -3.18
C PRO A 109 -4.04 2.28 -4.02
N PHE A 110 -3.73 2.35 -5.32
CA PHE A 110 -4.53 3.09 -6.31
C PHE A 110 -5.53 2.15 -6.99
N TYR A 111 -6.06 1.20 -6.23
CA TYR A 111 -7.07 0.25 -6.66
C TYR A 111 -7.97 -0.05 -5.47
N GLY A 112 -9.03 -0.79 -5.74
CA GLY A 112 -9.94 -1.33 -4.74
C GLY A 112 -10.39 -2.71 -5.14
N TYR A 113 -11.34 -3.23 -4.38
CA TYR A 113 -11.96 -4.52 -4.66
C TYR A 113 -13.47 -4.41 -4.71
N ALA A 114 -14.06 -5.23 -5.58
CA ALA A 114 -15.48 -5.35 -5.81
C ALA A 114 -15.96 -6.73 -5.32
N TRP A 115 -16.99 -6.70 -4.47
CA TRP A 115 -17.67 -7.86 -3.93
C TRP A 115 -19.09 -7.94 -4.47
N THR A 116 -19.60 -9.16 -4.63
CA THR A 116 -21.03 -9.41 -4.82
C THR A 116 -21.69 -9.58 -3.45
N LEU A 117 -22.54 -8.63 -3.05
CA LEU A 117 -23.32 -8.69 -1.81
C LEU A 117 -24.31 -9.86 -1.85
N LYS A 118 -24.38 -10.62 -0.76
CA LYS A 118 -25.39 -11.68 -0.60
C LYS A 118 -26.81 -11.12 -0.49
N ASN A 119 -26.95 -9.93 0.10
CA ASN A 119 -28.20 -9.19 0.15
C ASN A 119 -27.93 -7.69 -0.04
N PRO A 120 -28.42 -7.08 -1.14
CA PRO A 120 -28.13 -5.68 -1.47
C PRO A 120 -28.76 -4.66 -0.50
N ASN A 121 -29.67 -5.09 0.38
CA ASN A 121 -30.25 -4.21 1.40
C ASN A 121 -29.29 -3.93 2.57
N TYR A 122 -28.19 -4.68 2.68
CA TYR A 122 -27.14 -4.47 3.66
C TYR A 122 -25.85 -4.11 2.93
N SER A 123 -25.13 -3.12 3.44
CA SER A 123 -24.00 -2.57 2.69
C SER A 123 -22.91 -1.92 3.53
N ALA A 124 -22.98 -2.08 4.86
CA ALA A 124 -21.87 -1.71 5.73
C ALA A 124 -20.65 -2.58 5.42
N ILE A 125 -19.46 -2.09 5.74
CA ILE A 125 -18.25 -2.92 5.79
C ILE A 125 -18.51 -4.10 6.74
N GLY A 126 -18.10 -5.31 6.35
CA GLY A 126 -18.36 -6.55 7.07
C GLY A 126 -19.68 -7.24 6.70
N THR A 127 -20.40 -6.75 5.69
CA THR A 127 -21.64 -7.39 5.23
C THR A 127 -21.33 -8.67 4.44
N PRO A 128 -22.11 -9.76 4.61
CA PRO A 128 -21.93 -10.99 3.84
C PRO A 128 -21.91 -10.79 2.31
N ALA A 129 -20.91 -11.37 1.67
CA ALA A 129 -20.69 -11.39 0.24
C ALA A 129 -20.63 -12.83 -0.29
N THR A 130 -20.84 -13.01 -1.59
CA THR A 130 -20.75 -14.32 -2.27
C THR A 130 -19.46 -14.51 -3.05
N GLY A 131 -18.55 -13.53 -3.00
CA GLY A 131 -17.26 -13.55 -3.69
C GLY A 131 -17.02 -12.33 -4.58
N PRO A 132 -16.07 -12.42 -5.52
CA PRO A 132 -15.68 -11.34 -6.42
C PRO A 132 -16.83 -10.81 -7.30
N ALA A 133 -16.70 -9.54 -7.70
CA ALA A 133 -17.54 -8.89 -8.69
C ALA A 133 -16.66 -8.15 -9.72
N ILE A 134 -17.20 -7.88 -10.91
CA ILE A 134 -16.53 -7.14 -12.00
C ILE A 134 -15.38 -7.90 -12.68
N THR A 135 -14.35 -8.31 -11.93
CA THR A 135 -13.24 -9.16 -12.39
C THR A 135 -13.21 -10.49 -11.62
N ASP A 136 -12.40 -11.43 -12.10
CA ASP A 136 -12.28 -12.77 -11.50
C ASP A 136 -11.81 -12.73 -10.04
N ASP A 137 -10.94 -11.78 -9.69
CA ASP A 137 -10.41 -11.52 -8.34
C ASP A 137 -11.06 -10.31 -7.65
N GLY A 138 -11.99 -9.65 -8.35
CA GLY A 138 -12.68 -8.44 -7.90
C GLY A 138 -11.83 -7.17 -7.91
N SER A 139 -10.57 -7.20 -8.34
CA SER A 139 -9.73 -6.01 -8.38
C SER A 139 -10.26 -4.97 -9.38
N MET A 140 -10.18 -3.70 -8.99
CA MET A 140 -10.51 -2.58 -9.86
C MET A 140 -9.52 -1.44 -9.68
N ASN A 141 -8.92 -0.97 -10.76
CA ASN A 141 -8.04 0.19 -10.74
C ASN A 141 -8.85 1.45 -10.40
N TYR A 142 -8.24 2.42 -9.72
CA TYR A 142 -8.95 3.63 -9.27
C TYR A 142 -9.65 4.40 -10.42
N LYS A 143 -9.00 4.55 -11.59
CA LYS A 143 -9.63 5.16 -12.77
C LYS A 143 -10.90 4.44 -13.24
N ASP A 144 -10.92 3.12 -13.15
CA ASP A 144 -12.05 2.28 -13.56
C ASP A 144 -13.18 2.36 -12.52
N ILE A 145 -12.84 2.41 -11.23
CA ILE A 145 -13.78 2.66 -10.13
C ILE A 145 -14.46 4.03 -10.32
N LYS A 146 -13.68 5.07 -10.62
CA LYS A 146 -14.21 6.41 -10.86
C LYS A 146 -15.14 6.45 -12.08
N GLY A 147 -14.75 5.81 -13.19
CA GLY A 147 -15.60 5.66 -14.36
C GLY A 147 -16.89 4.89 -14.06
N TYR A 148 -16.81 3.86 -13.21
CA TYR A 148 -17.96 3.08 -12.76
C TYR A 148 -18.93 3.94 -11.93
N ILE A 149 -18.42 4.70 -10.95
CA ILE A 149 -19.22 5.63 -10.14
C ILE A 149 -19.96 6.63 -11.02
N GLN A 150 -19.26 7.24 -11.99
CA GLN A 150 -19.86 8.21 -12.91
C GLN A 150 -20.92 7.57 -13.80
N ARG A 151 -20.64 6.40 -14.37
CA ARG A 151 -21.54 5.69 -15.28
C ARG A 151 -22.87 5.31 -14.62
N TYR A 152 -22.83 4.91 -13.36
CA TYR A 152 -24.01 4.44 -12.63
C TYR A 152 -24.59 5.46 -11.65
N GLY A 153 -23.99 6.65 -11.53
CA GLY A 153 -24.42 7.68 -10.58
C GLY A 153 -24.34 7.22 -9.13
N ALA A 154 -23.33 6.39 -8.81
CA ALA A 154 -23.20 5.80 -7.48
C ALA A 154 -22.84 6.87 -6.44
N THR A 155 -23.45 6.78 -5.25
CA THR A 155 -23.02 7.63 -4.12
C THR A 155 -21.83 6.99 -3.43
N VAL A 156 -20.78 7.78 -3.24
CA VAL A 156 -19.58 7.38 -2.49
C VAL A 156 -19.81 7.64 -1.01
N MET A 157 -19.50 6.65 -0.18
CA MET A 157 -19.60 6.72 1.27
C MET A 157 -18.22 6.67 1.88
N TYR A 158 -17.95 7.59 2.81
CA TYR A 158 -16.74 7.58 3.61
C TYR A 158 -16.98 6.85 4.93
N ASN A 159 -16.07 5.96 5.31
CA ASN A 159 -16.07 5.32 6.61
C ASN A 159 -14.94 5.86 7.49
N ALA A 160 -15.29 6.61 8.53
CA ALA A 160 -14.33 7.22 9.44
C ALA A 160 -13.62 6.21 10.38
N THR A 161 -14.23 5.06 10.65
CA THR A 161 -13.63 4.03 11.51
C THR A 161 -12.43 3.39 10.83
N TYR A 162 -12.54 3.08 9.52
CA TYR A 162 -11.48 2.42 8.76
C TYR A 162 -10.64 3.38 7.90
N VAL A 163 -11.12 4.61 7.69
CA VAL A 163 -10.54 5.63 6.79
C VAL A 163 -10.38 5.07 5.38
N VAL A 164 -11.52 4.65 4.82
CA VAL A 164 -11.65 4.18 3.44
C VAL A 164 -12.95 4.71 2.85
N GLN A 165 -13.10 4.60 1.53
CA GLN A 165 -14.35 4.84 0.85
C GLN A 165 -14.92 3.56 0.26
N TYR A 166 -16.22 3.59 0.02
CA TYR A 166 -16.89 2.55 -0.74
C TYR A 166 -18.12 3.08 -1.46
N CYS A 167 -18.56 2.38 -2.50
CA CYS A 167 -19.80 2.65 -3.20
C CYS A 167 -20.56 1.35 -3.48
N ILE A 168 -21.85 1.48 -3.81
CA ILE A 168 -22.73 0.35 -4.10
C ILE A 168 -23.50 0.63 -5.38
N VAL A 169 -23.57 -0.37 -6.26
CA VAL A 169 -24.45 -0.37 -7.43
C VAL A 169 -25.12 -1.73 -7.52
N GLY A 170 -26.42 -1.78 -7.26
CA GLY A 170 -27.16 -3.05 -7.17
C GLY A 170 -26.59 -3.93 -6.05
N SER A 171 -26.10 -5.12 -6.39
CA SER A 171 -25.41 -6.03 -5.47
C SER A 171 -23.89 -5.87 -5.50
N THR A 172 -23.32 -4.98 -6.31
CA THR A 172 -21.87 -4.75 -6.34
C THR A 172 -21.48 -3.75 -5.27
N TRP A 173 -20.60 -4.15 -4.36
CA TRP A 173 -19.99 -3.29 -3.35
C TRP A 173 -18.51 -3.10 -3.68
N ILE A 174 -18.04 -1.85 -3.77
CA ILE A 174 -16.66 -1.54 -4.16
C ILE A 174 -16.01 -0.73 -3.05
N GLY A 175 -14.95 -1.25 -2.45
CA GLY A 175 -14.15 -0.55 -1.42
C GLY A 175 -12.81 -0.08 -2.01
N PHE A 176 -12.42 1.17 -1.74
CA PHE A 176 -11.26 1.83 -2.35
C PHE A 176 -10.81 3.07 -1.56
N ASP A 177 -9.65 3.63 -1.96
CA ASP A 177 -9.17 4.94 -1.51
C ASP A 177 -9.35 5.99 -2.61
N ASP A 178 -9.85 7.17 -2.25
CA ASP A 178 -9.93 8.33 -3.14
C ASP A 178 -8.97 9.46 -2.73
N VAL A 179 -9.13 10.61 -3.38
CA VAL A 179 -8.37 11.83 -3.10
C VAL A 179 -8.43 12.25 -1.62
N GLU A 180 -9.57 12.12 -0.95
CA GLU A 180 -9.70 12.48 0.46
C GLU A 180 -8.97 11.49 1.36
N VAL A 181 -9.19 10.20 1.15
CA VAL A 181 -8.53 9.14 1.95
C VAL A 181 -7.02 9.16 1.77
N VAL A 182 -6.52 9.34 0.55
CA VAL A 182 -5.08 9.46 0.27
C VAL A 182 -4.45 10.62 1.05
N LYS A 183 -5.11 11.78 1.13
CA LYS A 183 -4.60 12.92 1.93
C LYS A 183 -4.51 12.59 3.41
N ILE A 184 -5.49 11.88 3.96
CA ILE A 184 -5.51 11.49 5.36
C ILE A 184 -4.37 10.50 5.64
N LYS A 185 -4.20 9.48 4.80
CA LYS A 185 -3.11 8.50 4.96
C LYS A 185 -1.73 9.12 4.77
N VAL A 186 -1.56 10.10 3.87
CA VAL A 186 -0.31 10.86 3.77
C VAL A 186 -0.08 11.77 4.98
N SER A 187 -1.13 12.26 5.62
CA SER A 187 -1.00 13.00 6.89
C SER A 187 -0.54 12.06 8.02
N PHE A 188 -1.07 10.84 8.08
CA PHE A 188 -0.59 9.80 8.99
C PHE A 188 0.91 9.50 8.79
N VAL A 189 1.38 9.38 7.54
CA VAL A 189 2.82 9.20 7.22
C VAL A 189 3.68 10.28 7.88
N LYS A 190 3.23 11.54 7.87
CA LYS A 190 3.92 12.65 8.51
C LYS A 190 3.87 12.58 10.02
N GLU A 191 2.70 12.33 10.59
CA GLU A 191 2.49 12.26 12.04
C GLU A 191 3.35 11.16 12.67
N MET A 192 3.45 10.02 11.99
CA MET A 192 4.27 8.88 12.39
C MET A 192 5.75 9.05 12.05
N LYS A 193 6.13 10.16 11.39
CA LYS A 193 7.52 10.45 10.96
C LYS A 193 8.12 9.33 10.12
N LEU A 194 7.30 8.73 9.26
CA LEU A 194 7.76 7.74 8.30
C LEU A 194 8.65 8.41 7.24
N LEU A 195 9.50 7.64 6.56
CA LEU A 195 10.38 8.16 5.51
C LEU A 195 9.60 8.77 4.35
N GLY A 196 8.44 8.19 4.03
CA GLY A 196 7.56 8.62 2.96
C GLY A 196 6.50 7.59 2.66
N TYR A 197 6.00 7.61 1.43
CA TYR A 197 5.06 6.62 0.91
C TYR A 197 5.41 6.22 -0.52
N PHE A 198 4.89 5.06 -0.93
CA PHE A 198 4.89 4.58 -2.31
C PHE A 198 3.46 4.24 -2.73
N VAL A 199 3.24 4.10 -4.03
CA VAL A 199 1.91 3.82 -4.58
C VAL A 199 1.93 2.53 -5.39
N TRP A 200 0.90 1.71 -5.23
CA TRP A 200 0.64 0.54 -6.05
C TRP A 200 -0.69 0.70 -6.78
N GLN A 201 -0.73 1.08 -8.05
CA GLN A 201 0.41 1.56 -8.83
C GLN A 201 0.01 2.77 -9.67
N VAL A 202 1.01 3.52 -10.12
CA VAL A 202 0.82 4.80 -10.84
C VAL A 202 -0.17 4.72 -12.00
N PRO A 203 -0.14 3.69 -12.88
CA PRO A 203 -1.05 3.61 -14.04
C PRO A 203 -2.54 3.43 -13.69
N TYR A 204 -2.86 3.18 -12.42
CA TYR A 204 -4.22 3.02 -11.94
C TYR A 204 -4.87 4.34 -11.52
N ASP A 205 -4.06 5.39 -11.31
CA ASP A 205 -4.54 6.74 -11.03
C ASP A 205 -5.34 7.30 -12.23
N ASP A 206 -6.27 8.23 -11.96
CA ASP A 206 -6.98 8.98 -13.00
C ASP A 206 -6.40 10.39 -13.11
N ASN A 207 -5.73 10.67 -14.22
CA ASN A 207 -5.16 11.98 -14.51
C ASN A 207 -4.29 12.53 -13.36
N TRP A 208 -3.51 11.68 -12.70
CA TRP A 208 -2.61 12.01 -11.57
C TRP A 208 -3.30 12.58 -10.33
N GLU A 209 -4.60 12.34 -10.12
CA GLU A 209 -5.32 13.01 -9.04
C GLU A 209 -4.93 12.51 -7.65
N LEU A 210 -4.78 11.19 -7.47
CA LEU A 210 -4.30 10.63 -6.20
C LEU A 210 -2.84 11.00 -5.97
N SER A 211 -2.03 10.95 -7.02
CA SER A 211 -0.62 11.36 -6.99
C SER A 211 -0.46 12.81 -6.56
N ARG A 212 -1.25 13.74 -7.13
CA ARG A 212 -1.26 15.16 -6.74
C ARG A 212 -1.78 15.38 -5.33
N ALA A 213 -2.76 14.57 -4.90
CA ALA A 213 -3.29 14.64 -3.55
C ALA A 213 -2.20 14.34 -2.51
N GLY A 214 -1.41 13.29 -2.74
CA GLY A 214 -0.29 12.95 -1.87
C GLY A 214 0.83 13.99 -1.89
N MET A 215 1.24 14.48 -3.07
CA MET A 215 2.32 15.49 -3.19
C MET A 215 2.05 16.76 -2.39
N ARG A 216 0.83 17.29 -2.45
CA ARG A 216 0.48 18.54 -1.74
C ARG A 216 0.51 18.40 -0.23
N CYS A 217 0.37 17.17 0.24
CA CYS A 217 0.38 16.83 1.64
C CYS A 217 1.74 16.35 2.12
N CYS A 218 2.81 16.29 1.30
CA CYS A 218 4.15 15.89 1.73
C CYS A 218 5.28 16.63 1.00
N THR A 219 6.17 17.27 1.76
CA THR A 219 7.44 17.82 1.23
C THR A 219 8.56 16.77 1.21
N HIS A 220 8.28 15.55 1.67
CA HIS A 220 9.21 14.41 1.73
C HIS A 220 8.79 13.30 0.74
N PHE A 221 9.81 12.57 0.28
CA PHE A 221 9.89 11.75 -0.92
C PHE A 221 8.69 10.85 -1.24
N ILE A 222 8.27 10.89 -2.51
CA ILE A 222 7.49 9.82 -3.13
C ILE A 222 8.47 8.84 -3.73
N TYR A 223 8.45 7.60 -3.26
CA TYR A 223 9.17 6.52 -3.92
C TYR A 223 8.20 5.79 -4.85
N LEU A 224 8.40 5.90 -6.15
CA LEU A 224 7.56 5.24 -7.15
C LEU A 224 8.15 3.88 -7.49
N ILE A 225 7.42 2.79 -7.23
CA ILE A 225 7.71 1.49 -7.81
C ILE A 225 6.91 1.43 -9.13
N LEU A 226 7.59 1.63 -10.25
CA LEU A 226 7.06 1.31 -11.56
C LEU A 226 7.42 -0.15 -11.86
N PRO A 227 6.46 -1.05 -12.19
CA PRO A 227 6.84 -2.33 -12.75
C PRO A 227 7.36 -2.09 -14.16
N ASP A 228 8.67 -2.25 -14.34
CA ASP A 228 9.25 -2.39 -15.66
C ASP A 228 9.10 -3.86 -16.08
N LEU A 229 8.04 -4.18 -16.81
CA LEU A 229 7.81 -5.54 -17.33
C LEU A 229 8.76 -5.91 -18.48
N HIS A 230 9.67 -5.01 -18.91
CA HIS A 230 10.54 -5.26 -20.06
C HIS A 230 11.99 -4.82 -19.93
N ASN A 231 12.45 -4.28 -18.79
CA ASN A 231 13.86 -3.92 -18.63
C ASN A 231 14.39 -4.19 -17.21
N THR A 232 15.50 -4.91 -17.11
CA THR A 232 16.15 -5.33 -15.85
C THR A 232 16.86 -4.20 -15.10
N SER A 233 16.39 -2.96 -15.26
CA SER A 233 16.91 -1.78 -14.57
C SER A 233 15.73 -1.02 -13.96
N GLY A 234 15.33 -1.42 -12.76
CA GLY A 234 14.36 -0.66 -11.97
C GLY A 234 14.89 0.75 -11.75
N THR A 235 14.27 1.74 -12.39
CA THR A 235 14.65 3.15 -12.20
C THR A 235 13.80 3.72 -11.08
N LEU A 236 14.45 4.03 -9.95
CA LEU A 236 13.86 4.83 -8.89
C LEU A 236 13.74 6.28 -9.41
N ILE A 237 12.54 6.72 -9.81
CA ILE A 237 12.35 8.11 -10.22
C ILE A 237 12.12 8.95 -8.96
N GLN A 238 13.18 9.60 -8.50
CA GLN A 238 13.10 10.69 -7.54
C GLN A 238 12.57 11.93 -8.25
N LEU A 239 11.29 12.24 -8.09
CA LEU A 239 10.76 13.52 -8.56
C LEU A 239 11.18 14.62 -7.57
N PRO A 240 11.82 15.72 -8.03
CA PRO A 240 12.05 16.86 -7.15
C PRO A 240 10.71 17.44 -6.70
N ALA A 241 10.64 17.90 -5.45
CA ALA A 241 9.58 18.81 -5.04
C ALA A 241 9.69 20.07 -5.91
N PHE A 242 8.64 20.36 -6.70
CA PHE A 242 8.52 21.61 -7.44
C PHE A 242 8.06 22.74 -6.51
#